data_AF-A0A2V6WEI6-F1
#
_entry.id   AF-A0A2V6WEI6-F1
#
_cell.length_a   1.000
_cell.length_b   1.000
_cell.length_c   1.000
_cell.angle_alpha   90.00
_cell.angle_beta   90.00
_cell.angle_gamma   90.00
#
_symmetry.space_group_name_H-M   'P 1'
#
loop_
_entity.id
_entity.type
_entity.pdbx_description
1 polymer ?
#
loop_
_entity_poly.entity_id
_entity_poly.type
_entity_poly.pdbx_seq_one_letter_code
_entity_poly.pdbx_strand_id
1 'polypeptide(L)'
;LDLTQALKAPADVELQPGDGVYVPPLAVVQDVIEARGAFNGTSELGRTTTAGKPTIVQRFELAGGERVFDVVQRAGGAAPFADLSRAVIERSGMSGPRQLIPVDLRRLLVEKDETQNISLQNGDIVTLPVVDDKIYVIGAVRVPGGMDYRSNLSSREYIALAGGPTTRAKLTATKVTFPDGHTYALADAPPLEPGAVVTVPEVLVHWWDDYGTIGQLVATLVTAYTGIFILFGGARDVQRLNQ
;
A
#
# COMPACT_ATOMS: atom_id res chain seq x y z
N LEU A 1 32.51 -12.73 28.80
CA LEU A 1 32.17 -13.99 29.49
C LEU A 1 32.35 -15.10 28.48
N ASP A 2 33.43 -15.85 28.64
CA ASP A 2 33.87 -16.93 27.75
C ASP A 2 33.01 -18.19 28.01
N LEU A 3 32.23 -18.61 27.01
CA LEU A 3 31.19 -19.63 27.15
C LEU A 3 31.74 -21.06 27.23
N THR A 4 33.05 -21.25 27.10
CA THR A 4 33.71 -22.57 27.26
C THR A 4 33.96 -22.95 28.72
N GLN A 5 33.89 -22.00 29.66
CA GLN A 5 33.99 -22.28 31.10
C GLN A 5 32.67 -22.66 31.78
N ALA A 6 31.53 -22.55 31.08
CA ALA A 6 30.21 -22.78 31.67
C ALA A 6 29.73 -24.25 31.64
N LEU A 7 30.53 -25.17 31.09
CA LEU A 7 30.18 -26.59 30.94
C LEU A 7 30.99 -27.49 31.90
N LYS A 8 30.99 -27.15 33.18
CA LYS A 8 31.35 -28.10 34.25
C LYS A 8 30.06 -28.68 34.83
N ALA A 9 29.72 -29.91 34.47
CA ALA A 9 28.58 -30.63 35.04
C ALA A 9 29.06 -31.65 36.08
N PRO A 10 28.43 -31.76 37.28
CA PRO A 10 27.74 -30.73 38.05
C PRO A 10 28.62 -30.21 39.21
N ALA A 11 28.45 -28.94 39.56
CA ALA A 11 28.80 -28.46 40.89
C ALA A 11 27.67 -28.88 41.83
N ASP A 12 27.82 -30.03 42.49
CA ASP A 12 26.95 -30.38 43.61
C ASP A 12 27.13 -29.31 44.69
N VAL A 13 26.07 -28.57 44.99
CA VAL A 13 26.05 -27.56 46.04
C VAL A 13 25.25 -28.12 47.21
N GLU A 14 25.89 -28.23 48.39
CA GLU A 14 25.17 -28.60 49.61
C GLU A 14 24.19 -27.49 49.98
N LEU A 15 22.90 -27.84 50.08
CA LEU A 15 21.84 -26.92 50.46
C LEU A 15 21.68 -26.90 51.98
N GLN A 16 21.46 -25.72 52.55
CA GLN A 16 21.18 -25.54 53.96
C GLN A 16 19.67 -25.47 54.24
N PRO A 17 19.23 -25.78 55.48
CA PRO A 17 17.82 -25.63 55.86
C PRO A 17 17.34 -24.20 55.67
N GLY A 18 16.40 -23.99 54.74
CA GLY A 18 15.87 -22.67 54.38
C GLY A 18 16.16 -22.25 52.92
N ASP A 19 17.02 -22.98 52.21
CA ASP A 19 17.32 -22.71 50.82
C ASP A 19 16.14 -23.06 49.89
N GLY A 20 15.83 -22.14 48.97
CA GLY A 20 14.86 -22.34 47.90
C GLY A 20 15.57 -22.54 46.57
N VAL A 21 15.48 -23.73 45.98
CA VAL A 21 15.98 -23.98 44.62
C VAL A 21 14.91 -23.55 43.62
N TYR A 22 15.18 -22.46 42.91
CA TYR A 22 14.32 -21.99 41.82
C TYR A 22 14.91 -22.42 40.48
N VAL A 23 14.29 -23.42 39.85
CA VAL A 23 14.54 -23.74 38.45
C VAL A 23 13.56 -22.90 37.65
N PRO A 24 14.00 -21.87 36.90
CA PRO A 24 13.09 -21.15 36.04
C PRO A 24 12.47 -22.14 35.05
N PRO A 25 11.16 -22.06 34.76
CA PRO A 25 10.63 -22.79 33.63
C PRO A 25 11.48 -22.38 32.42
N LEU A 26 11.98 -23.37 31.68
CA LEU A 26 12.49 -23.12 30.34
C LEU A 26 11.31 -22.53 29.56
N ALA A 27 11.24 -21.21 29.50
CA ALA A 27 10.58 -20.56 28.38
C ALA A 27 11.41 -21.02 27.18
N VAL A 28 11.03 -22.15 26.59
CA VAL A 28 11.33 -22.36 25.18
C VAL A 28 10.70 -21.13 24.56
N VAL A 29 11.54 -20.16 24.20
CA VAL A 29 11.15 -19.15 23.24
C VAL A 29 10.83 -20.00 22.03
N GLN A 30 9.56 -20.41 21.91
CA GLN A 30 9.10 -21.08 20.72
C GLN A 30 9.26 -20.02 19.66
N ASP A 31 10.24 -20.24 18.79
CA ASP A 31 10.36 -19.39 17.63
C ASP A 31 9.09 -19.63 16.83
N VAL A 32 8.30 -18.59 16.60
CA VAL A 32 7.04 -18.69 15.89
C VAL A 32 7.12 -17.83 14.66
N ILE A 33 6.68 -18.38 13.54
CA ILE A 33 6.43 -17.63 12.32
C ILE A 33 4.95 -17.62 12.01
N GLU A 34 4.52 -16.59 11.28
CA GLU A 34 3.13 -16.47 10.84
C GLU A 34 3.07 -16.50 9.31
N ALA A 35 2.34 -17.45 8.75
CA ALA A 35 2.05 -17.49 7.32
C ALA A 35 0.68 -16.86 7.06
N ARG A 36 0.62 -15.91 6.12
CA ARG A 36 -0.60 -15.17 5.76
C ARG A 36 -0.83 -15.18 4.26
N GLY A 37 -2.09 -15.29 3.86
CA GLY A 37 -2.52 -15.10 2.48
C GLY A 37 -2.85 -16.40 1.75
N ALA A 38 -2.51 -16.46 0.46
CA ALA A 38 -3.01 -17.43 -0.51
C ALA A 38 -2.29 -18.79 -0.42
N PHE A 39 -2.37 -19.44 0.74
CA PHE A 39 -1.97 -20.83 0.93
C PHE A 39 -3.21 -21.74 0.94
N ASN A 40 -3.05 -23.01 0.60
CA ASN A 40 -4.17 -23.97 0.62
C ASN A 40 -4.67 -24.27 2.06
N GLY A 41 -3.80 -24.07 3.05
CA GLY A 41 -4.08 -24.32 4.46
C GLY A 41 -4.06 -25.81 4.81
N THR A 42 -3.86 -26.09 6.10
CA THR A 42 -3.93 -27.45 6.66
C THR A 42 -5.04 -27.61 7.70
N SER A 43 -5.66 -26.51 8.15
CA SER A 43 -6.72 -26.49 9.15
C SER A 43 -7.82 -25.49 8.77
N GLU A 44 -9.05 -25.71 9.24
CA GLU A 44 -10.12 -24.70 9.14
C GLU A 44 -9.89 -23.51 10.08
N LEU A 45 -9.07 -23.72 11.12
CA LEU A 45 -8.66 -22.68 12.06
C LEU A 45 -7.69 -21.72 11.34
N GLY A 46 -8.12 -20.48 11.15
CA GLY A 46 -7.32 -19.43 10.52
C GLY A 46 -7.67 -19.15 9.06
N ARG A 47 -8.71 -19.76 8.49
CA ARG A 47 -9.22 -19.36 7.17
C ARG A 47 -9.78 -17.93 7.21
N THR A 48 -9.36 -17.13 6.26
CA THR A 48 -9.82 -15.76 6.02
C THR A 48 -10.22 -15.61 4.56
N THR A 49 -10.72 -14.44 4.17
CA THR A 49 -11.02 -14.13 2.77
C THR A 49 -10.35 -12.83 2.40
N THR A 50 -9.58 -12.85 1.31
CA THR A 50 -8.94 -11.68 0.72
C THR A 50 -9.40 -11.56 -0.72
N ALA A 51 -10.02 -10.43 -1.09
CA ALA A 51 -10.60 -10.23 -2.42
C ALA A 51 -11.60 -11.33 -2.85
N GLY A 52 -12.34 -11.90 -1.90
CA GLY A 52 -13.28 -13.01 -2.15
C GLY A 52 -12.62 -14.38 -2.36
N LYS A 53 -11.29 -14.45 -2.32
CA LYS A 53 -10.50 -15.68 -2.42
C LYS A 53 -10.18 -16.20 -1.01
N PRO A 54 -10.27 -17.51 -0.75
CA PRO A 54 -9.93 -18.06 0.56
C PRO A 54 -8.43 -17.91 0.83
N THR A 55 -8.09 -17.39 1.99
CA THR A 55 -6.70 -17.21 2.45
C THR A 55 -6.56 -17.79 3.85
N ILE A 56 -5.35 -17.86 4.39
CA ILE A 56 -5.11 -18.28 5.76
C ILE A 56 -4.32 -17.23 6.53
N VAL A 57 -4.44 -17.28 7.85
CA VAL A 57 -3.49 -16.70 8.80
C VAL A 57 -3.21 -17.77 9.83
N GLN A 58 -2.03 -18.38 9.76
CA GLN A 58 -1.67 -19.53 10.60
C GLN A 58 -0.27 -19.33 11.18
N ARG A 59 -0.14 -19.65 12.48
CA ARG A 59 1.14 -19.64 13.18
C ARG A 59 1.75 -21.03 13.17
N PHE A 60 3.05 -21.09 12.94
CA PHE A 60 3.83 -22.32 12.94
C PHE A 60 4.97 -22.17 13.93
N GLU A 61 5.20 -23.21 14.72
CA GLU A 61 6.44 -23.36 15.46
C GLU A 61 7.57 -23.54 14.44
N LEU A 62 8.57 -22.66 14.53
CA LEU A 62 9.76 -22.63 13.71
C LEU A 62 10.78 -23.60 14.29
N ALA A 63 11.09 -24.64 13.54
CA ALA A 63 12.23 -25.49 13.87
C ALA A 63 13.53 -24.79 13.45
N GLY A 64 14.60 -24.97 14.23
CA GLY A 64 15.89 -24.35 13.94
C GLY A 64 16.37 -24.68 12.52
N GLY A 65 16.59 -23.66 11.69
CA GLY A 65 17.07 -23.80 10.31
C GLY A 65 15.98 -23.90 9.23
N GLU A 66 14.70 -23.78 9.59
CA GLU A 66 13.61 -23.75 8.61
C GLU A 66 13.69 -22.53 7.68
N ARG A 67 13.24 -22.77 6.44
CA ARG A 67 13.25 -21.78 5.36
C ARG A 67 11.84 -21.56 4.82
N VAL A 68 11.72 -20.59 3.91
CA VAL A 68 10.45 -20.24 3.27
C VAL A 68 9.79 -21.46 2.62
N PHE A 69 10.56 -22.32 1.95
CA PHE A 69 10.01 -23.53 1.30
C PHE A 69 9.29 -24.45 2.30
N ASP A 70 9.88 -24.68 3.47
CA ASP A 70 9.33 -25.57 4.50
C ASP A 70 7.98 -25.06 5.02
N VAL A 71 7.89 -23.75 5.23
CA VAL A 71 6.64 -23.10 5.66
C VAL A 71 5.57 -23.17 4.59
N VAL A 72 5.92 -22.93 3.32
CA VAL A 72 4.97 -23.08 2.20
C VAL A 72 4.40 -24.49 2.16
N GLN A 73 5.23 -25.52 2.35
CA GLN A 73 4.80 -26.91 2.36
C GLN A 73 3.91 -27.23 3.57
N ARG A 74 4.30 -26.78 4.77
CA ARG A 74 3.49 -26.94 6.00
C ARG A 74 2.17 -26.18 5.96
N ALA A 75 2.11 -25.10 5.20
CA ALA A 75 0.88 -24.36 4.91
C ALA A 75 -0.01 -25.03 3.84
N GLY A 76 0.35 -26.23 3.36
CA GLY A 76 -0.42 -26.97 2.34
C GLY A 76 -0.08 -26.58 0.89
N GLY A 77 1.00 -25.84 0.69
CA GLY A 77 1.40 -25.28 -0.59
C GLY A 77 0.69 -23.96 -0.93
N ALA A 78 1.13 -23.34 -2.02
CA ALA A 78 0.50 -22.14 -2.55
C ALA A 78 -0.83 -22.48 -3.23
N ALA A 79 -1.81 -21.59 -3.06
CA ALA A 79 -3.09 -21.68 -3.75
C ALA A 79 -2.93 -21.36 -5.25
N PRO A 80 -3.81 -21.88 -6.13
CA PRO A 80 -3.73 -21.64 -7.58
C PRO A 80 -3.93 -20.17 -7.97
N PHE A 81 -4.54 -19.37 -7.09
CA PHE A 81 -4.77 -17.94 -7.26
C PHE A 81 -3.75 -17.08 -6.49
N ALA A 82 -2.65 -17.66 -6.01
CA ALA A 82 -1.59 -16.96 -5.32
C ALA A 82 -0.66 -16.24 -6.30
N ASP A 83 -0.26 -15.01 -5.97
CA ASP A 83 0.80 -14.32 -6.71
C ASP A 83 2.15 -14.76 -6.15
N LEU A 84 2.70 -15.80 -6.77
CA LEU A 84 3.97 -16.41 -6.37
C LEU A 84 5.16 -15.47 -6.52
N SER A 85 5.09 -14.47 -7.40
CA SER A 85 6.21 -13.56 -7.67
C SER A 85 6.35 -12.43 -6.64
N ARG A 86 5.32 -12.23 -5.81
CA ARG A 86 5.18 -11.09 -4.90
C ARG A 86 5.09 -11.49 -3.43
N ALA A 87 5.59 -12.66 -3.08
CA ALA A 87 5.67 -13.03 -1.67
C ALA A 87 6.66 -12.13 -0.94
N VAL A 88 6.39 -11.86 0.32
CA VAL A 88 7.22 -11.00 1.16
C VAL A 88 7.35 -11.59 2.55
N ILE A 89 8.57 -11.50 3.11
CA ILE A 89 8.82 -11.76 4.52
C ILE A 89 8.90 -10.41 5.21
N GLU A 90 8.03 -10.17 6.17
CA GLU A 90 8.16 -9.05 7.08
C GLU A 90 8.94 -9.51 8.31
N ARG A 91 10.10 -8.89 8.54
CA ARG A 91 10.97 -9.15 9.68
C ARG A 91 11.00 -7.95 10.59
N SER A 92 10.56 -8.14 11.83
CA SER A 92 10.64 -7.11 12.87
C SER A 92 11.90 -7.33 13.70
N GLY A 93 12.90 -6.45 13.58
CA GLY A 93 14.09 -6.50 14.43
C GLY A 93 13.80 -6.06 15.86
N MET A 94 14.60 -6.49 16.84
CA MET A 94 14.44 -6.17 18.27
C MET A 94 14.49 -4.66 18.59
N SER A 95 15.09 -3.84 17.72
CA SER A 95 15.22 -2.38 17.92
C SER A 95 15.27 -1.59 16.60
N GLY A 96 14.90 -2.21 15.47
CA GLY A 96 15.05 -1.64 14.13
C GLY A 96 13.72 -1.48 13.37
N PRO A 97 13.71 -0.74 12.25
CA PRO A 97 12.55 -0.65 11.39
C PRO A 97 12.19 -2.03 10.81
N ARG A 98 10.90 -2.23 10.49
CA ARG A 98 10.45 -3.45 9.81
C ARG A 98 11.17 -3.60 8.48
N GLN A 99 11.78 -4.76 8.26
CA GLN A 99 12.41 -5.12 7.00
C GLN A 99 11.43 -5.91 6.14
N LEU A 100 11.26 -5.50 4.89
CA LEU A 100 10.52 -6.24 3.88
C LEU A 100 11.51 -6.96 2.97
N ILE A 101 11.48 -8.29 2.97
CA ILE A 101 12.36 -9.12 2.16
C ILE A 101 11.51 -9.74 1.05
N PRO A 102 11.62 -9.28 -0.21
CA PRO A 102 10.87 -9.86 -1.31
C PRO A 102 11.38 -11.27 -1.61
N VAL A 103 10.45 -12.18 -1.90
CA VAL A 103 10.75 -13.58 -2.27
C VAL A 103 9.92 -13.95 -3.48
N ASP A 104 10.59 -14.39 -4.55
CA ASP A 104 9.93 -14.94 -5.73
C ASP A 104 9.72 -16.46 -5.54
N LEU A 105 8.54 -16.85 -5.06
CA LEU A 105 8.16 -18.25 -4.90
C LEU A 105 7.98 -18.97 -6.23
N ARG A 106 7.76 -18.27 -7.35
CA ARG A 106 7.70 -18.91 -8.67
C ARG A 106 9.09 -19.42 -9.03
N ARG A 107 10.13 -18.60 -8.85
CA ARG A 107 11.52 -19.02 -9.02
C ARG A 107 11.91 -20.14 -8.06
N LEU A 108 11.50 -20.06 -6.80
CA LEU A 108 11.77 -21.11 -5.81
C LEU A 108 11.09 -22.44 -6.15
N LEU A 109 9.78 -22.43 -6.37
CA LEU A 109 8.95 -23.64 -6.48
C LEU A 109 9.00 -24.26 -7.87
N VAL A 110 9.04 -23.44 -8.92
CA VAL A 110 8.98 -23.86 -10.33
C VAL A 110 10.39 -23.98 -10.91
N GLU A 111 11.18 -22.91 -10.84
CA GLU A 111 12.53 -22.88 -11.42
C GLU A 111 13.59 -23.55 -10.54
N LYS A 112 13.22 -23.94 -9.30
CA LYS A 112 14.13 -24.56 -8.30
C LYS A 112 15.33 -23.69 -7.95
N ASP A 113 15.12 -22.38 -7.95
CA ASP A 113 16.14 -21.41 -7.57
C ASP A 113 16.23 -21.27 -6.05
N GLU A 114 17.20 -21.95 -5.45
CA GLU A 114 17.47 -21.93 -4.00
C GLU A 114 17.89 -20.55 -3.47
N THR A 115 18.25 -19.59 -4.32
CA THR A 115 18.55 -18.21 -3.87
C THR A 115 17.33 -17.52 -3.26
N GLN A 116 16.13 -17.97 -3.61
CA GLN A 116 14.86 -17.49 -3.05
C GLN A 116 14.46 -18.23 -1.76
N ASN A 117 15.20 -19.27 -1.37
CA ASN A 117 14.89 -20.07 -0.19
C ASN A 117 15.48 -19.45 1.09
N ILE A 118 14.93 -18.30 1.49
CA ILE A 118 15.42 -17.49 2.60
C ILE A 118 15.22 -18.21 3.94
N SER A 119 16.24 -18.14 4.82
CA SER A 119 16.11 -18.64 6.19
C SER A 119 15.19 -17.75 7.01
N LEU A 120 14.25 -18.38 7.70
CA LEU A 120 13.30 -17.70 8.55
C LEU A 120 13.87 -17.47 9.95
N GLN A 121 13.33 -16.46 10.62
CA GLN A 121 13.68 -16.07 11.98
C GLN A 121 12.40 -15.97 12.81
N ASN A 122 12.57 -16.04 14.12
CA ASN A 122 11.45 -15.85 15.05
C ASN A 122 10.75 -14.51 14.80
N GLY A 123 9.43 -14.53 14.74
CA GLY A 123 8.59 -13.36 14.50
C GLY A 123 8.47 -12.95 13.03
N ASP A 124 9.06 -13.71 12.10
CA ASP A 124 8.87 -13.47 10.67
C ASP A 124 7.40 -13.70 10.27
N ILE A 125 6.89 -12.82 9.42
CA ILE A 125 5.56 -12.93 8.81
C ILE A 125 5.76 -13.19 7.32
N VAL A 126 5.44 -14.40 6.87
CA VAL A 126 5.49 -14.79 5.47
C VAL A 126 4.14 -14.50 4.84
N THR A 127 4.09 -13.49 3.97
CA THR A 127 2.86 -13.09 3.28
C THR A 127 2.91 -13.52 1.82
N LEU A 128 1.91 -14.29 1.41
CA LEU A 128 1.69 -14.69 0.02
C LEU A 128 0.41 -14.00 -0.51
N PRO A 129 0.53 -12.95 -1.31
CA PRO A 129 -0.65 -12.24 -1.82
C PRO A 129 -1.50 -13.09 -2.76
N VAL A 130 -2.77 -12.74 -2.88
CA VAL A 130 -3.63 -13.23 -3.95
C VAL A 130 -3.30 -12.49 -5.24
N VAL A 131 -3.38 -13.16 -6.39
CA VAL A 131 -3.34 -12.46 -7.69
C VAL A 131 -4.50 -11.48 -7.74
N ASP A 132 -4.17 -10.21 -7.97
CA ASP A 132 -5.17 -9.17 -8.11
C ASP A 132 -5.65 -9.11 -9.56
N ASP A 133 -6.72 -9.84 -9.88
CA ASP A 133 -7.28 -9.89 -11.23
C ASP A 133 -8.12 -8.64 -11.55
N LYS A 134 -7.85 -7.49 -10.93
CA LYS A 134 -8.62 -6.25 -11.09
C LYS A 134 -7.76 -5.05 -11.48
N ILE A 135 -8.37 -4.12 -12.18
CA ILE A 135 -7.86 -2.77 -12.44
C ILE A 135 -8.68 -1.80 -11.61
N TYR A 136 -8.01 -0.91 -10.87
CA TYR A 136 -8.71 0.10 -10.09
C TYR A 136 -8.76 1.40 -10.86
N VAL A 137 -9.95 1.96 -11.05
CA VAL A 137 -10.10 3.31 -11.60
C VAL A 137 -10.64 4.21 -10.50
N ILE A 138 -9.88 5.25 -10.19
CA ILE A 138 -10.17 6.15 -9.07
C ILE A 138 -10.10 7.62 -9.50
N GLY A 139 -10.74 8.48 -8.70
CA GLY A 139 -10.79 9.92 -8.91
C GLY A 139 -12.03 10.38 -9.67
N ALA A 140 -11.86 11.34 -10.58
CA ALA A 140 -12.92 12.06 -11.29
C ALA A 140 -13.56 11.22 -12.42
N VAL A 141 -14.09 10.05 -12.07
CA VAL A 141 -14.91 9.17 -12.93
C VAL A 141 -16.29 8.99 -12.30
N ARG A 142 -17.28 8.54 -13.08
CA ARG A 142 -18.65 8.40 -12.56
C ARG A 142 -18.79 7.26 -11.54
N VAL A 143 -18.14 6.13 -11.80
CA VAL A 143 -18.20 4.92 -10.99
C VAL A 143 -16.77 4.48 -10.66
N PRO A 144 -16.13 5.08 -9.64
CA PRO A 144 -14.81 4.64 -9.20
C PRO A 144 -14.90 3.25 -8.54
N GLY A 145 -13.86 2.44 -8.71
CA GLY A 145 -13.80 1.10 -8.13
C GLY A 145 -12.86 0.15 -8.86
N GLY A 146 -12.79 -1.08 -8.36
CA GLY A 146 -12.07 -2.19 -8.99
C GLY A 146 -12.94 -2.89 -10.04
N MET A 147 -12.41 -3.01 -11.25
CA MET A 147 -13.03 -3.69 -12.39
C MET A 147 -12.22 -4.93 -12.77
N ASP A 148 -12.88 -5.97 -13.27
CA ASP A 148 -12.18 -7.19 -13.66
C ASP A 148 -11.21 -6.92 -14.81
N TYR A 149 -9.99 -7.42 -14.65
CA TYR A 149 -8.94 -7.29 -15.64
C TYR A 149 -9.26 -8.11 -16.90
N ARG A 150 -9.06 -7.46 -18.04
CA ARG A 150 -9.20 -7.96 -19.39
C ARG A 150 -8.02 -7.46 -20.19
N SER A 151 -7.23 -8.39 -20.73
CA SER A 151 -5.99 -8.10 -21.46
C SER A 151 -6.21 -7.34 -22.77
N ASN A 152 -7.42 -7.35 -23.31
CA ASN A 152 -7.78 -6.65 -24.54
C ASN A 152 -8.25 -5.21 -24.31
N LEU A 153 -8.27 -4.72 -23.07
CA LEU A 153 -8.74 -3.37 -22.74
C LEU A 153 -7.58 -2.46 -22.34
N SER A 154 -7.59 -1.25 -22.90
CA SER A 154 -6.71 -0.14 -22.58
C SER A 154 -7.21 0.65 -21.36
N SER A 155 -6.31 1.43 -20.77
CA SER A 155 -6.60 2.35 -19.67
C SER A 155 -7.77 3.31 -19.96
N ARG A 156 -7.92 3.77 -21.21
CA ARG A 156 -9.05 4.61 -21.64
C ARG A 156 -10.38 3.86 -21.64
N GLU A 157 -10.37 2.59 -22.04
CA GLU A 157 -11.56 1.75 -22.04
C GLU A 157 -12.01 1.44 -20.61
N TYR A 158 -11.08 1.24 -19.67
CA TYR A 158 -11.45 1.14 -18.25
C TYR A 158 -12.07 2.43 -17.72
N ILE A 159 -11.56 3.61 -18.10
CA ILE A 159 -12.21 4.88 -17.75
C ILE A 159 -13.64 4.93 -18.32
N ALA A 160 -13.85 4.45 -19.54
CA ALA A 160 -15.17 4.37 -20.14
C ALA A 160 -16.10 3.37 -19.41
N LEU A 161 -15.59 2.20 -19.01
CA LEU A 161 -16.31 1.22 -18.19
C LEU A 161 -16.69 1.78 -16.81
N ALA A 162 -15.87 2.67 -16.25
CA ALA A 162 -16.18 3.44 -15.04
C ALA A 162 -17.25 4.54 -15.26
N GLY A 163 -18.00 4.49 -16.37
CA GLY A 163 -19.02 5.47 -16.76
C GLY A 163 -18.45 6.75 -17.38
N GLY A 164 -17.16 6.76 -17.71
CA GLY A 164 -16.47 7.92 -18.27
C GLY A 164 -16.04 8.96 -17.22
N PRO A 165 -15.25 9.96 -17.66
CA PRO A 165 -14.81 11.06 -16.80
C PRO A 165 -15.98 11.96 -16.38
N THR A 166 -15.87 12.56 -15.20
CA THR A 166 -16.80 13.62 -14.76
C THR A 166 -16.46 14.96 -15.43
N THR A 167 -17.35 15.96 -15.31
CA THR A 167 -17.15 17.31 -15.87
C THR A 167 -15.88 17.99 -15.35
N ARG A 168 -15.41 17.61 -14.15
CA ARG A 168 -14.22 18.19 -13.52
C ARG A 168 -12.97 17.34 -13.71
N ALA A 169 -13.02 16.28 -14.51
CA ALA A 169 -11.89 15.40 -14.73
C ALA A 169 -10.81 16.03 -15.61
N LYS A 170 -9.55 15.91 -15.20
CA LYS A 170 -8.39 16.31 -16.01
C LYS A 170 -7.75 15.10 -16.69
N LEU A 171 -8.28 14.73 -17.85
CA LEU A 171 -7.78 13.57 -18.62
C LEU A 171 -6.30 13.70 -19.00
N THR A 172 -5.82 14.90 -19.30
CA THR A 172 -4.40 15.15 -19.64
C THR A 172 -3.43 14.92 -18.48
N ALA A 173 -3.93 14.99 -17.24
CA ALA A 173 -3.14 14.71 -16.03
C ALA A 173 -3.42 13.33 -15.44
N THR A 174 -4.18 12.49 -16.16
CA THR A 174 -4.46 11.12 -15.71
C THR A 174 -3.20 10.28 -15.76
N LYS A 175 -2.99 9.50 -14.71
CA LYS A 175 -1.82 8.65 -14.54
C LYS A 175 -2.25 7.20 -14.33
N VAL A 176 -1.41 6.30 -14.78
CA VAL A 176 -1.54 4.86 -14.55
C VAL A 176 -0.37 4.44 -13.68
N THR A 177 -0.65 3.92 -12.50
CA THR A 177 0.37 3.36 -11.60
C THR A 177 0.27 1.85 -11.66
N PHE A 178 1.38 1.22 -12.05
CA PHE A 178 1.48 -0.23 -12.14
C PHE A 178 1.79 -0.84 -10.78
N PRO A 179 1.53 -2.14 -10.58
CA PRO A 179 1.76 -2.80 -9.31
C PRO A 179 3.23 -2.82 -8.88
N ASP A 180 4.18 -2.64 -9.81
CA ASP A 180 5.62 -2.48 -9.53
C ASP A 180 6.00 -1.07 -9.01
N GLY A 181 5.06 -0.13 -9.01
CA GLY A 181 5.23 1.26 -8.59
C GLY A 181 5.55 2.24 -9.73
N HIS A 182 5.81 1.76 -10.95
CA HIS A 182 6.05 2.65 -12.09
C HIS A 182 4.76 3.39 -12.48
N THR A 183 4.89 4.69 -12.76
CA THR A 183 3.76 5.55 -13.09
C THR A 183 3.94 6.16 -14.47
N TYR A 184 2.94 5.97 -15.33
CA TYR A 184 2.92 6.46 -16.70
C TYR A 184 1.80 7.48 -16.88
N ALA A 185 2.02 8.44 -17.79
CA ALA A 185 0.92 9.26 -18.28
C ALA A 185 -0.07 8.39 -19.07
N LEU A 186 -1.36 8.72 -19.03
CA LEU A 186 -2.40 7.94 -19.72
C LEU A 186 -2.12 7.73 -21.22
N ALA A 187 -1.46 8.69 -21.88
CA ALA A 187 -1.14 8.61 -23.31
C ALA A 187 -0.03 7.60 -23.63
N ASP A 188 0.91 7.41 -22.71
CA ASP A 188 2.13 6.61 -22.91
C ASP A 188 2.11 5.31 -22.10
N ALA A 189 0.96 4.99 -21.47
CA ALA A 189 0.82 3.82 -20.64
C ALA A 189 0.92 2.54 -21.51
N PRO A 190 1.80 1.58 -21.14
CA PRO A 190 1.81 0.27 -21.78
C PRO A 190 0.50 -0.50 -21.50
N PRO A 191 0.27 -1.66 -22.14
CA PRO A 191 -0.85 -2.53 -21.81
C PRO A 191 -0.95 -2.75 -20.29
N LEU A 192 -2.17 -2.66 -19.75
CA LEU A 192 -2.38 -2.73 -18.31
C LEU A 192 -2.07 -4.12 -17.78
N GLU A 193 -1.59 -4.15 -16.54
CA GLU A 193 -1.38 -5.39 -15.79
C GLU A 193 -2.39 -5.50 -14.65
N PRO A 194 -2.77 -6.72 -14.24
CA PRO A 194 -3.63 -6.93 -13.08
C PRO A 194 -3.07 -6.23 -11.83
N GLY A 195 -3.92 -5.53 -11.10
CA GLY A 195 -3.58 -4.69 -9.94
C GLY A 195 -3.23 -3.23 -10.27
N ALA A 196 -3.15 -2.83 -11.55
CA ALA A 196 -2.84 -1.45 -11.90
C ALA A 196 -3.95 -0.47 -11.50
N VAL A 197 -3.55 0.77 -11.20
CA VAL A 197 -4.43 1.84 -10.71
C VAL A 197 -4.42 3.01 -11.69
N VAL A 198 -5.57 3.29 -12.31
CA VAL A 198 -5.80 4.46 -13.15
C VAL A 198 -6.35 5.59 -12.28
N THR A 199 -5.56 6.65 -12.12
CA THR A 199 -5.90 7.80 -11.30
C THR A 199 -6.27 8.98 -12.19
N VAL A 200 -7.55 9.38 -12.13
CA VAL A 200 -8.09 10.52 -12.88
C VAL A 200 -8.22 11.72 -11.93
N PRO A 201 -7.35 12.73 -11.98
CA PRO A 201 -7.42 13.87 -11.07
C PRO A 201 -8.62 14.79 -11.38
N GLU A 202 -9.14 15.45 -10.34
CA GLU A 202 -10.15 16.50 -10.44
C GLU A 202 -9.51 17.89 -10.55
N VAL A 203 -10.08 18.78 -11.36
CA VAL A 203 -9.75 20.21 -11.37
C VAL A 203 -10.66 20.93 -10.38
N LEU A 204 -10.10 21.36 -9.26
CA LEU A 204 -10.85 22.08 -8.21
C LEU A 204 -11.07 23.57 -8.52
N VAL A 205 -10.25 24.19 -9.38
CA VAL A 205 -10.31 25.63 -9.63
C VAL A 205 -10.20 25.92 -11.13
N HIS A 206 -11.32 26.35 -11.73
CA HIS A 206 -11.34 27.01 -13.04
C HIS A 206 -11.16 28.51 -12.78
N TRP A 207 -9.92 28.91 -12.53
CA TRP A 207 -9.53 30.24 -12.05
C TRP A 207 -10.08 31.41 -12.88
N TRP A 208 -10.52 31.17 -14.11
CA TRP A 208 -11.07 32.16 -15.03
C TRP A 208 -12.52 32.54 -14.75
N ASP A 209 -13.34 31.67 -14.15
CA ASP A 209 -14.78 31.94 -13.96
C ASP A 209 -15.05 32.97 -12.86
N ASP A 210 -14.20 33.04 -11.83
CA ASP A 210 -14.39 33.96 -10.70
C ASP A 210 -13.93 35.41 -11.01
N TYR A 211 -13.00 35.60 -11.96
CA TYR A 211 -12.55 36.95 -12.33
C TYR A 211 -13.64 37.79 -13.00
N GLY A 212 -14.63 37.16 -13.64
CA GLY A 212 -15.77 37.89 -14.21
C GLY A 212 -16.57 38.63 -13.13
N THR A 213 -16.89 37.95 -12.03
CA THR A 213 -17.64 38.49 -10.89
C THR A 213 -16.81 39.53 -10.12
N ILE A 214 -15.53 39.24 -9.88
CA ILE A 214 -14.61 40.19 -9.23
C ILE A 214 -14.42 41.43 -10.11
N GLY A 215 -14.28 41.26 -11.42
CA GLY A 215 -14.18 42.34 -12.39
C GLY A 215 -15.41 43.24 -12.42
N GLN A 216 -16.63 42.67 -12.35
CA GLN A 216 -17.87 43.46 -12.26
C GLN A 216 -17.95 44.28 -10.97
N LEU A 217 -17.57 43.72 -9.82
CA LEU A 217 -17.56 44.46 -8.56
C LEU A 217 -16.58 45.64 -8.62
N VAL A 218 -15.36 45.44 -9.13
CA VAL A 218 -14.39 46.52 -9.33
C VAL A 218 -14.95 47.58 -10.29
N ALA A 219 -15.57 47.19 -11.40
CA ALA A 219 -16.20 48.13 -12.32
C ALA A 219 -17.29 48.96 -11.64
N THR A 220 -18.18 48.35 -10.85
CA THR A 220 -19.23 49.08 -10.11
C THR A 220 -18.66 50.05 -9.08
N LEU A 221 -17.57 49.68 -8.40
CA LEU A 221 -16.89 50.57 -7.45
C LEU A 221 -16.24 51.77 -8.16
N VAL A 222 -15.60 51.56 -9.32
CA VAL A 222 -15.05 52.64 -10.14
C VAL A 222 -16.17 53.56 -10.62
N THR A 223 -17.26 53.01 -11.17
CA THR A 223 -18.41 53.81 -11.62
C THR A 223 -19.04 54.61 -10.48
N ALA A 224 -19.20 54.00 -9.30
CA ALA A 224 -19.71 54.68 -8.11
C ALA A 224 -18.79 55.82 -7.68
N TYR A 225 -17.47 55.58 -7.63
CA TYR A 225 -16.48 56.60 -7.32
C TYR A 225 -16.50 57.75 -8.33
N THR A 226 -16.53 57.45 -9.63
CA THR A 226 -16.62 58.48 -10.69
C THR A 226 -17.91 59.29 -10.58
N GLY A 227 -19.04 58.65 -10.25
CA GLY A 227 -20.31 59.35 -10.01
C GLY A 227 -20.24 60.30 -8.81
N ILE A 228 -19.68 59.85 -7.68
CA ILE A 228 -19.44 60.69 -6.49
C ILE A 228 -18.50 61.85 -6.82
N PHE A 229 -17.41 61.60 -7.55
CA PHE A 229 -16.46 62.62 -7.97
C PHE A 229 -17.11 63.71 -8.83
N ILE A 230 -17.95 63.33 -9.80
CA ILE A 230 -18.69 64.29 -10.64
C ILE A 230 -19.67 65.12 -9.80
N LEU A 231 -20.39 64.49 -8.86
CA LEU A 231 -21.39 65.16 -8.03
C LEU A 231 -20.79 66.12 -6.98
N PHE A 232 -19.62 65.79 -6.42
CA PHE A 232 -19.06 66.53 -5.28
C PHE A 232 -17.74 67.26 -5.55
N GLY A 233 -16.99 66.89 -6.59
CA GLY A 233 -15.61 67.39 -6.82
C GLY A 233 -15.36 68.06 -8.17
N GLY A 234 -16.02 67.64 -9.26
CA GLY A 234 -15.62 68.05 -10.62
C GLY A 234 -16.02 69.46 -11.06
N ALA A 235 -17.04 70.08 -10.46
CA ALA A 235 -17.61 71.35 -10.94
C ALA A 235 -17.19 72.60 -10.13
N ARG A 236 -16.55 72.44 -8.97
CA ARG A 236 -16.23 73.59 -8.07
C ARG A 236 -14.90 74.27 -8.38
N ASP A 237 -14.01 73.64 -9.12
CA ASP A 237 -12.68 74.19 -9.42
C ASP A 237 -12.62 75.03 -10.70
N VAL A 238 -13.61 74.93 -11.60
CA VAL A 238 -13.59 75.69 -12.87
C VAL A 238 -14.04 77.15 -12.68
N GLN A 239 -14.78 77.48 -11.62
CA GLN A 239 -15.23 78.86 -11.36
C GLN A 239 -14.28 79.70 -10.49
N ARG A 240 -13.25 79.12 -9.85
CA ARG A 240 -12.26 79.90 -9.08
C ARG A 240 -11.05 80.38 -9.89
N LEU A 241 -10.93 80.00 -11.15
CA LEU A 241 -9.84 80.44 -12.04
C LEU A 241 -10.20 81.68 -12.88
N ASN A 242 -11.41 82.24 -12.73
CA ASN A 242 -11.90 83.39 -13.49
C ASN A 242 -12.33 84.58 -12.63
N GLN A 243 -11.80 84.71 -11.41
CA GLN A 243 -11.81 85.97 -10.64
C GLN A 243 -10.39 86.35 -10.24
#